data_AF-H0HY86-F1
#
_entry.id   AF-H0HY86-F1
#
_cell.length_a   1.000
_cell.length_b   1.000
_cell.length_c   1.000
_cell.angle_alpha   90.00
_cell.angle_beta   90.00
_cell.angle_gamma   90.00
#
_symmetry.space_group_name_H-M   'P 1'
#
loop_
_entity.id
_entity.type
_entity.pdbx_description
1 polymer ?
#
loop_
_entity_poly.entity_id
_entity_poly.type
_entity_poly.pdbx_seq_one_letter_code
_entity_poly.pdbx_strand_id
1 'polypeptide(L)'
;MNSADFEATDREHRFLSYVVEETLSGRDGRIKAYSIAVEVFGRDVSFDPQSDPIVRIEAGHLRRSLERYYFTAGQADPVLITIPKGGYVPAFSLRSLPPTTDLPAIPLASVAAAISARPKAAGLWIGLLAVVAATAVAAGAWWWSPPQIGPGAPKIPRVLVEKFDDLTGTQASAA
;
A
#
# COMPACT_ATOMS: atom_id res chain seq x y z
N MET A 1 11.55 3.34 11.31
CA MET A 1 10.85 4.29 12.20
C MET A 1 11.32 4.04 13.63
N ASN A 2 12.32 4.78 14.11
CA ASN A 2 12.80 4.72 15.51
C ASN A 2 12.35 5.98 16.26
N SER A 3 11.04 6.27 16.25
CA SER A 3 10.52 7.32 17.11
C SER A 3 10.45 6.78 18.53
N ALA A 4 10.97 7.53 19.51
CA ALA A 4 10.93 7.13 20.92
C ALA A 4 9.49 6.91 21.44
N ASP A 5 8.50 7.49 20.75
CA ASP A 5 7.11 7.45 21.15
C ASP A 5 6.33 6.24 20.60
N PHE A 6 6.90 5.49 19.64
CA PHE A 6 6.32 4.24 19.18
C PHE A 6 6.82 3.10 20.07
N GLU A 7 6.11 2.86 21.18
CA GLU A 7 6.40 1.77 22.12
C GLU A 7 6.10 0.41 21.48
N ALA A 8 7.07 -0.11 20.72
CA ALA A 8 7.01 -1.42 20.09
C ALA A 8 8.30 -2.20 20.33
N THR A 9 8.20 -3.53 20.29
CA THR A 9 9.36 -4.42 20.36
C THR A 9 10.15 -4.38 19.05
N ASP A 10 11.44 -4.74 19.09
CA ASP A 10 12.27 -4.86 17.88
C ASP A 10 11.64 -5.75 16.81
N ARG A 11 10.90 -6.78 17.23
CA ARG A 11 10.21 -7.69 16.32
C ARG A 11 9.04 -7.01 15.62
N GLU A 12 8.25 -6.21 16.33
CA GLU A 12 7.17 -5.41 15.74
C GLU A 12 7.72 -4.32 14.80
N HIS A 13 8.83 -3.67 15.16
CA HIS A 13 9.49 -2.71 14.27
C HIS A 13 9.96 -3.35 12.96
N ARG A 14 10.60 -4.52 13.02
CA ARG A 14 11.01 -5.26 11.83
C ARG A 14 9.82 -5.72 11.00
N PHE A 15 8.76 -6.18 11.65
CA PHE A 15 7.53 -6.57 10.97
C PHE A 15 6.90 -5.37 10.24
N LEU A 16 6.69 -4.25 10.94
CA LEU A 16 6.14 -3.04 10.35
C LEU A 16 6.99 -2.54 9.17
N SER A 17 8.32 -2.50 9.34
CA SER A 17 9.23 -2.03 8.30
C SER A 17 9.14 -2.92 7.05
N TYR A 18 9.18 -4.25 7.22
CA TYR A 18 9.05 -5.19 6.12
C TYR A 18 7.74 -5.01 5.34
N VAL A 19 6.60 -4.96 6.03
CA VAL A 19 5.31 -4.87 5.33
C VAL A 19 5.10 -3.53 4.65
N VAL A 20 5.60 -2.44 5.25
CA VAL A 20 5.53 -1.11 4.63
C VAL A 20 6.41 -1.07 3.39
N GLU A 21 7.65 -1.55 3.48
CA GLU A 21 8.59 -1.53 2.35
C GLU A 21 8.11 -2.40 1.18
N GLU A 22 7.64 -3.62 1.44
CA GLU A 22 7.08 -4.48 0.40
C GLU A 22 5.84 -3.86 -0.26
N THR A 23 4.97 -3.22 0.52
CA THR A 23 3.76 -2.57 -0.02
C THR A 23 4.11 -1.36 -0.88
N LEU A 24 5.01 -0.49 -0.38
CA LEU A 24 5.47 0.68 -1.13
C LEU A 24 6.27 0.31 -2.39
N SER A 25 6.87 -0.88 -2.40
CA SER A 25 7.55 -1.43 -3.56
C SER A 25 6.63 -2.16 -4.56
N GLY A 26 5.31 -2.18 -4.32
CA GLY A 26 4.35 -2.87 -5.18
C GLY A 26 4.45 -4.40 -5.12
N ARG A 27 5.01 -4.95 -4.03
CA ARG A 27 5.19 -6.39 -3.79
C ARG A 27 4.29 -6.90 -2.66
N ASP A 28 3.14 -6.27 -2.45
CA ASP A 28 2.16 -6.64 -1.43
C ASP A 28 1.72 -8.12 -1.51
N GLY A 29 1.71 -8.70 -2.71
CA GLY A 29 1.45 -10.14 -2.93
C GLY A 29 2.46 -11.09 -2.26
N ARG A 30 3.65 -10.61 -1.86
CA ARG A 30 4.65 -11.39 -1.09
C ARG A 30 4.39 -11.36 0.41
N ILE A 31 3.52 -10.48 0.90
CA ILE A 31 3.24 -10.29 2.32
C ILE A 31 2.27 -11.38 2.82
N LYS A 32 2.79 -12.60 2.90
CA LYS A 32 2.11 -13.80 3.40
C LYS A 32 2.73 -14.24 4.73
N ALA A 33 1.97 -14.99 5.52
CA ALA A 33 2.43 -15.51 6.81
C ALA A 33 3.77 -16.25 6.69
N TYR A 34 3.90 -17.12 5.68
CA TYR A 34 5.13 -17.85 5.42
C TYR A 34 6.33 -16.91 5.19
N SER A 35 6.22 -15.96 4.26
CA SER A 35 7.31 -15.03 3.93
C SER A 35 7.73 -14.21 5.16
N ILE A 36 6.77 -13.70 5.93
CA ILE A 36 7.05 -12.93 7.15
C ILE A 36 7.78 -13.81 8.18
N ALA A 37 7.34 -15.05 8.39
CA ALA A 37 7.95 -15.95 9.36
C ALA A 37 9.42 -16.21 9.04
N VAL A 38 9.74 -16.50 7.78
CA VAL A 38 11.11 -16.82 7.34
C VAL A 38 11.96 -15.56 7.29
N GLU A 39 11.51 -14.54 6.55
CA GLU A 39 12.33 -13.36 6.23
C GLU A 39 12.45 -12.38 7.40
N VAL A 40 11.41 -12.25 8.24
CA VAL A 40 11.39 -11.30 9.37
C VAL A 40 11.70 -11.99 10.69
N PHE A 41 11.06 -13.13 10.96
CA PHE A 41 11.19 -13.82 12.24
C PHE A 41 12.25 -14.92 12.27
N GLY A 42 12.92 -15.18 11.14
CA GLY A 42 14.00 -16.16 11.06
C GLY A 42 13.52 -17.59 11.33
N ARG A 43 12.27 -17.90 11.00
CA ARG A 43 11.77 -19.28 11.04
C ARG A 43 12.39 -20.11 9.92
N ASP A 44 12.44 -21.41 10.16
CA ASP A 44 12.90 -22.38 9.16
C ASP A 44 11.94 -22.45 7.96
N VAL A 45 12.45 -22.88 6.81
CA VAL A 45 11.66 -23.04 5.56
C VAL A 45 10.57 -24.12 5.67
N SER A 46 10.67 -25.01 6.65
CA SER A 46 9.60 -25.97 7.01
C SER A 46 8.45 -25.35 7.81
N PHE A 47 8.47 -24.03 8.05
CA PHE A 47 7.41 -23.31 8.77
C PHE A 47 6.03 -23.52 8.14
N ASP A 48 5.08 -23.93 8.99
CA ASP A 48 3.68 -24.06 8.63
C ASP A 48 2.82 -23.02 9.40
N PRO A 49 2.18 -22.07 8.70
CA PRO A 49 1.30 -21.08 9.33
C PRO A 49 0.10 -21.65 10.09
N GLN A 50 -0.33 -22.89 9.81
CA GLN A 50 -1.45 -23.51 10.53
C GLN A 50 -1.03 -23.98 11.94
N SER A 51 0.13 -24.60 12.05
CA SER A 51 0.67 -25.14 13.30
C SER A 51 1.41 -24.12 14.18
N ASP A 52 2.08 -23.11 13.59
CA ASP A 52 2.74 -22.04 14.34
C ASP A 52 2.04 -20.67 14.11
N PRO A 53 1.33 -20.13 15.13
CA PRO A 53 0.60 -18.88 15.01
C PRO A 53 1.46 -17.62 15.19
N ILE A 54 2.80 -17.73 15.28
CA ILE A 54 3.70 -16.60 15.58
C ILE A 54 3.37 -15.34 14.78
N VAL A 55 3.18 -15.44 13.45
CA VAL A 55 2.87 -14.27 12.61
C VAL A 55 1.51 -13.67 12.91
N ARG A 56 0.52 -14.51 13.24
CA ARG A 56 -0.82 -14.04 13.62
C ARG A 56 -0.78 -13.32 14.98
N ILE A 57 0.00 -13.83 15.93
CA ILE A 57 0.19 -13.22 17.26
C ILE A 57 0.89 -11.87 17.13
N GLU A 58 2.04 -11.83 16.45
CA GLU A 58 2.82 -10.60 16.29
C GLU A 58 2.06 -9.55 15.47
N ALA A 59 1.25 -9.95 14.50
CA ALA A 59 0.36 -9.03 13.80
C ALA A 59 -0.70 -8.44 14.74
N GLY A 60 -1.18 -9.21 15.72
CA GLY A 60 -2.07 -8.73 16.77
C GLY A 60 -1.38 -7.74 17.71
N HIS A 61 -0.11 -7.99 18.05
CA HIS A 61 0.70 -7.09 18.85
C HIS A 61 0.94 -5.77 18.11
N LEU A 62 1.42 -5.84 16.87
CA LEU A 62 1.69 -4.67 16.04
C LEU A 62 0.45 -3.79 15.83
N ARG A 63 -0.74 -4.39 15.62
CA ARG A 63 -1.99 -3.63 15.54
C ARG A 63 -2.26 -2.82 16.81
N ARG A 64 -2.11 -3.43 17.99
CA ARG A 64 -2.31 -2.75 19.29
C ARG A 64 -1.28 -1.64 19.51
N SER A 65 -0.02 -1.89 19.12
CA SER A 65 1.06 -0.91 19.23
C SER A 65 0.79 0.31 18.33
N LEU A 66 0.33 0.09 17.08
CA LEU A 66 -0.10 1.17 16.18
C LEU A 66 -1.31 1.94 16.72
N GLU A 67 -2.33 1.23 17.22
CA GLU A 67 -3.51 1.85 17.83
C GLU A 67 -3.13 2.75 19.01
N ARG A 68 -2.27 2.25 19.92
CA ARG A 68 -1.76 3.02 21.06
C ARG A 68 -1.01 4.26 20.60
N TYR A 69 -0.11 4.11 19.65
CA TYR A 69 0.69 5.21 19.14
C TYR A 69 -0.16 6.34 18.57
N TYR A 70 -1.11 6.02 17.70
CA TYR A 70 -2.01 7.03 17.13
C TYR A 70 -3.02 7.59 18.14
N PHE A 71 -3.22 6.91 19.28
CA PHE A 71 -4.01 7.42 20.40
C PHE A 71 -3.22 8.36 21.31
N THR A 72 -1.89 8.18 21.45
CA THR A 72 -1.07 8.96 22.38
C THR A 72 -0.23 10.01 21.66
N ALA A 73 0.90 9.62 21.06
CA ALA A 73 1.88 10.54 20.52
C ALA A 73 1.63 10.92 19.05
N GLY A 74 1.11 9.98 18.26
CA GLY A 74 0.84 10.15 16.82
C GLY A 74 -0.49 10.82 16.49
N GLN A 75 -1.12 11.55 17.41
CA GLN A 75 -2.43 12.18 17.15
C GLN A 75 -2.37 13.22 16.02
N ALA A 76 -1.25 13.93 15.92
CA ALA A 76 -1.01 14.96 14.91
C ALA A 76 -0.37 14.41 13.63
N ASP A 77 -0.05 13.11 13.57
CA ASP A 77 0.59 12.51 12.41
C ASP A 77 -0.38 12.47 11.22
N PRO A 78 0.04 12.97 10.04
CA PRO A 78 -0.82 13.07 8.88
C PRO A 78 -1.06 11.72 8.19
N VAL A 79 -0.18 10.73 8.41
CA VAL A 79 -0.27 9.40 7.78
C VAL A 79 -0.70 8.39 8.83
N LEU A 80 -1.81 7.71 8.54
CA LEU A 80 -2.31 6.59 9.33
C LEU A 80 -1.95 5.28 8.64
N ILE A 81 -1.24 4.44 9.37
CA ILE A 81 -0.91 3.07 8.96
C ILE A 81 -1.79 2.12 9.76
N THR A 82 -2.55 1.28 9.07
CA THR A 82 -3.39 0.26 9.70
C THR A 82 -3.10 -1.11 9.11
N ILE A 83 -3.17 -2.16 9.91
CA ILE A 83 -3.03 -3.54 9.44
C ILE A 83 -4.40 -4.22 9.60
N PRO A 84 -5.12 -4.53 8.51
CA PRO A 84 -6.46 -5.08 8.58
C PRO A 84 -6.45 -6.48 9.21
N LYS A 85 -7.57 -6.87 9.83
CA LYS A 85 -7.76 -8.25 10.30
C LYS A 85 -7.83 -9.20 9.09
N GLY A 86 -7.31 -10.42 9.25
CA GLY A 86 -7.30 -11.43 8.19
C GLY A 86 -6.19 -11.27 7.15
N GLY A 87 -5.45 -10.15 7.17
CA GLY A 87 -4.32 -9.90 6.30
C GLY A 87 -3.13 -9.29 7.03
N TYR A 88 -2.07 -9.06 6.27
CA TYR A 88 -0.83 -8.47 6.75
C TYR A 88 -0.39 -7.25 5.94
N VAL A 89 -1.04 -6.99 4.81
CA VAL A 89 -0.77 -5.82 3.95
C VAL A 89 -1.28 -4.56 4.66
N PRO A 90 -0.42 -3.56 4.96
CA PRO A 90 -0.83 -2.31 5.56
C PRO A 90 -1.69 -1.49 4.60
N ALA A 91 -2.67 -0.79 5.15
CA ALA A 91 -3.41 0.26 4.48
C ALA A 91 -2.95 1.64 4.98
N PHE A 92 -2.80 2.56 4.05
CA PHE A 92 -2.35 3.93 4.30
C PHE A 92 -3.50 4.89 4.04
N SER A 93 -3.74 5.82 4.97
CA SER A 93 -4.68 6.91 4.77
C SER A 93 -4.12 8.22 5.30
N LEU A 94 -4.59 9.33 4.71
CA LEU A 94 -4.28 10.66 5.22
C LEU A 94 -5.31 11.05 6.28
N ARG A 95 -4.83 11.53 7.42
CA ARG A 95 -5.67 12.17 8.44
C ARG A 95 -6.09 13.53 7.88
N SER A 96 -7.39 13.76 7.78
CA SER A 96 -7.93 15.11 7.61
C SER A 96 -7.70 15.87 8.91
N LEU A 97 -6.55 16.56 9.02
CA LEU A 97 -6.40 17.57 10.05
C LEU A 97 -7.39 18.71 9.76
N PRO A 98 -8.10 19.22 10.77
CA PRO A 98 -8.89 20.44 10.59
C PRO A 98 -7.97 21.53 10.05
N PRO A 99 -8.40 22.32 9.05
CA PRO A 99 -7.61 23.44 8.59
C PRO A 99 -7.34 24.35 9.78
N THR A 100 -6.06 24.55 10.10
CA THR A 100 -5.61 25.44 11.16
C THR A 100 -6.10 26.85 10.81
N THR A 101 -7.30 27.19 11.29
CA THR A 101 -8.01 28.45 10.96
C THR A 101 -7.60 29.57 11.94
N ASP A 102 -6.47 29.42 12.62
CA ASP A 102 -5.92 30.40 13.56
C ASP A 102 -4.69 31.15 12.99
N LEU A 103 -4.41 31.02 11.69
CA LEU A 103 -3.57 32.01 11.04
C LEU A 103 -4.42 33.29 10.91
N PRO A 104 -4.02 34.44 11.50
CA PRO A 104 -4.70 35.70 11.21
C PRO A 104 -4.71 35.86 9.71
N ALA A 105 -5.91 35.99 9.13
CA ALA A 105 -6.07 36.19 7.71
C ALA A 105 -5.23 37.39 7.31
N ILE A 106 -4.06 37.14 6.70
CA ILE A 106 -3.30 38.20 6.06
C ILE A 106 -4.26 38.71 4.97
N PRO A 107 -4.75 39.96 5.07
CA PRO A 107 -5.73 40.44 4.10
C PRO A 107 -5.11 40.29 2.72
N LEU A 108 -5.86 39.70 1.78
CA LEU A 108 -5.39 39.40 0.42
C LEU A 108 -4.81 40.65 -0.29
N ALA A 109 -5.24 41.84 0.14
CA ALA A 109 -4.70 43.14 -0.25
C ALA A 109 -3.19 43.31 0.06
N SER A 110 -2.69 42.75 1.16
CA SER A 110 -1.28 42.83 1.55
C SER A 110 -0.39 41.90 0.70
N VAL A 111 -0.90 40.73 0.29
CA VAL A 111 -0.20 39.81 -0.61
C VAL A 111 -0.15 40.36 -2.03
N ALA A 112 -1.24 40.98 -2.51
CA ALA A 112 -1.29 41.62 -3.83
C ALA A 112 -0.27 42.78 -3.96
N ALA A 113 -0.06 43.55 -2.89
CA ALA A 113 0.92 44.64 -2.88
C ALA A 113 2.37 44.14 -2.97
N ALA A 114 2.69 43.01 -2.35
CA ALA A 114 4.04 42.42 -2.38
C ALA A 114 4.38 41.76 -3.72
N ILE A 115 3.41 41.17 -4.43
CA ILE A 115 3.63 40.51 -5.73
C ILE A 115 3.83 41.53 -6.87
N SER A 116 3.38 42.78 -6.68
CA SER A 116 3.52 43.87 -7.65
C SER A 116 4.96 44.34 -7.88
N ALA A 117 5.87 44.10 -6.91
CA ALA A 117 7.26 44.48 -7.02
C ALA A 117 8.10 43.45 -7.80
N ARG A 118 7.84 43.31 -9.11
CA ARG A 118 8.75 42.60 -10.02
C ARG A 118 9.81 43.56 -10.59
N PRO A 119 11.12 43.38 -10.34
CA PRO A 119 12.15 43.99 -11.16
C PRO A 119 12.21 43.28 -12.53
N LYS A 120 12.21 44.07 -13.61
CA LYS A 120 12.33 43.59 -15.00
C LYS A 120 13.81 43.34 -15.33
N ALA A 121 14.30 42.12 -15.14
CA ALA A 121 15.56 41.70 -15.76
C ALA A 121 15.68 40.17 -15.83
N ALA A 122 16.34 39.69 -16.89
CA ALA A 122 16.81 38.32 -17.11
C ALA A 122 15.81 37.29 -17.69
N GLY A 123 15.03 37.70 -18.70
CA GLY A 123 14.73 36.78 -19.79
C GLY A 123 15.96 36.68 -20.70
N LEU A 124 16.77 35.63 -20.58
CA LEU A 124 17.74 35.21 -21.63
C LEU A 124 18.46 33.85 -21.41
N TRP A 125 18.12 33.02 -20.40
CA TRP A 125 18.88 31.75 -20.17
C TRP A 125 18.09 30.43 -20.29
N ILE A 126 16.80 30.41 -20.60
CA ILE A 126 16.01 29.15 -20.55
C ILE A 126 15.90 28.46 -21.93
N GLY A 127 16.36 29.10 -23.02
CA GLY A 127 16.18 28.56 -24.37
C GLY A 127 17.06 27.35 -24.75
N LEU A 128 18.17 27.08 -24.05
CA LEU A 128 19.18 26.14 -24.57
C LEU A 128 19.18 24.73 -23.92
N LEU A 129 18.49 24.53 -22.80
CA LEU A 129 18.52 23.24 -22.07
C LEU A 129 17.42 22.24 -22.51
N ALA A 130 16.51 22.64 -23.40
CA ALA A 130 15.37 21.83 -23.82
C ALA A 130 15.66 20.83 -24.96
N VAL A 131 16.83 20.89 -25.62
CA VAL A 131 17.09 20.06 -26.81
C VAL A 131 17.87 18.76 -26.50
N VAL A 132 18.57 18.65 -25.36
CA VAL A 132 19.37 17.45 -25.05
C VAL A 132 18.56 16.32 -24.40
N ALA A 133 17.43 16.61 -23.76
CA ALA A 133 16.61 15.59 -23.07
C ALA A 133 15.78 14.70 -24.01
N ALA A 134 15.64 15.05 -25.30
CA ALA A 134 14.75 14.37 -26.23
C ALA A 134 15.31 13.08 -26.87
N THR A 135 16.54 12.65 -26.56
CA THR A 135 17.14 11.43 -27.15
C THR A 135 17.27 10.24 -26.19
N ALA A 136 17.02 10.39 -24.89
CA ALA A 136 17.19 9.31 -23.91
C ALA A 136 15.93 8.50 -23.58
N VAL A 137 14.76 8.85 -24.14
CA VAL A 137 13.47 8.18 -23.83
C VAL A 137 13.22 6.95 -24.72
N ALA A 138 13.98 6.73 -25.80
CA ALA A 138 13.72 5.67 -26.77
C ALA A 138 14.22 4.26 -26.37
N ALA A 139 15.04 4.10 -25.33
CA ALA A 139 15.61 2.79 -24.96
C ALA A 139 14.97 2.12 -23.72
N GLY A 140 14.28 2.88 -22.85
CA GLY A 140 13.66 2.34 -21.63
C GLY A 140 12.21 1.86 -21.83
N ALA A 141 11.55 2.27 -22.91
CA ALA A 141 10.15 1.99 -23.17
C ALA A 141 9.90 0.61 -23.82
N TRP A 142 10.96 -0.14 -24.17
CA TRP A 142 10.85 -1.44 -24.84
C TRP A 142 10.91 -2.65 -23.90
N TRP A 143 11.09 -2.46 -22.59
CA TRP A 143 11.09 -3.59 -21.64
C TRP A 143 9.75 -3.81 -20.92
N TRP A 144 8.79 -2.90 -21.07
CA TRP A 144 7.47 -3.03 -20.45
C TRP A 144 6.39 -3.29 -21.51
N SER A 145 6.48 -4.43 -22.20
CA SER A 145 5.38 -4.94 -23.02
C SER A 145 4.65 -6.06 -22.27
N PRO A 146 3.46 -5.82 -21.70
CA PRO A 146 2.58 -6.91 -21.28
C PRO A 146 2.07 -7.68 -22.51
N PRO A 147 1.76 -8.99 -22.41
CA PRO A 147 1.24 -9.75 -23.54
C PRO A 147 -0.08 -9.15 -24.03
N GLN A 148 -0.11 -8.82 -25.33
CA GLN A 148 -1.28 -8.31 -26.03
C GLN A 148 -2.34 -9.41 -26.09
N ILE A 149 -3.37 -9.30 -25.27
CA ILE A 149 -4.57 -10.14 -25.38
C ILE A 149 -5.32 -9.65 -26.63
N GLY A 150 -5.32 -10.47 -27.68
CA GLY A 150 -5.98 -10.17 -28.94
C GLY A 150 -7.50 -9.98 -28.80
N PRO A 151 -8.14 -9.27 -29.76
CA PRO A 151 -9.56 -8.96 -29.69
C PRO A 151 -10.37 -10.24 -29.95
N GLY A 152 -10.87 -10.85 -28.88
CA GLY A 152 -11.71 -12.05 -28.98
C GLY A 152 -12.28 -12.65 -27.69
N ALA A 153 -12.00 -12.09 -26.50
CA ALA A 153 -12.50 -12.67 -25.25
C ALA A 153 -13.79 -11.96 -24.77
N PRO A 154 -14.97 -12.63 -24.72
CA PRO A 154 -16.19 -12.03 -24.23
C PRO A 154 -16.20 -11.83 -22.71
N LYS A 155 -16.75 -10.68 -22.30
CA LYS A 155 -17.08 -10.28 -20.94
C LYS A 155 -18.24 -11.13 -20.39
N ILE A 156 -18.19 -11.41 -19.08
CA ILE A 156 -19.20 -12.02 -18.17
C ILE A 156 -18.96 -13.52 -17.90
N PRO A 157 -18.59 -13.92 -16.66
CA PRO A 157 -18.61 -15.33 -16.27
C PRO A 157 -20.07 -15.78 -16.14
N ARG A 158 -20.49 -16.71 -17.00
CA ARG A 158 -21.83 -17.31 -16.98
C ARG A 158 -21.72 -18.68 -16.32
N VAL A 159 -22.31 -18.83 -15.14
CA VAL A 159 -22.36 -20.10 -14.42
C VAL A 159 -23.37 -21.00 -15.12
N LEU A 160 -22.90 -22.09 -15.72
CA LEU A 160 -23.75 -23.16 -16.24
C LEU A 160 -23.97 -24.16 -15.09
N VAL A 161 -25.20 -24.27 -14.59
CA VAL A 161 -25.59 -25.36 -13.70
C VAL A 161 -26.20 -26.44 -14.59
N GLU A 162 -25.43 -27.50 -14.84
CA GLU A 162 -25.99 -28.72 -15.43
C GLU A 162 -26.60 -29.59 -14.32
N LYS A 163 -27.74 -30.21 -14.63
CA LYS A 163 -28.33 -31.23 -13.78
C LYS A 163 -27.45 -32.48 -13.88
N PHE A 164 -26.98 -32.92 -12.73
CA PHE A 164 -26.35 -34.22 -12.54
C PHE A 164 -27.42 -35.31 -12.75
N ASP A 165 -27.22 -36.16 -13.74
CA ASP A 165 -27.95 -37.42 -13.84
C ASP A 165 -27.41 -38.38 -12.78
N ASP A 166 -28.29 -38.88 -11.92
CA ASP A 166 -27.99 -39.91 -10.94
C ASP A 166 -27.55 -41.20 -11.65
N LEU A 167 -26.26 -41.48 -11.64
CA LEU A 167 -25.70 -42.74 -12.14
C LEU A 167 -25.79 -43.88 -11.11
N THR A 168 -26.42 -43.65 -9.95
CA THR A 168 -26.82 -44.75 -9.07
C THR A 168 -28.10 -45.35 -9.61
N GLY A 169 -27.95 -46.39 -10.43
CA GLY A 169 -29.02 -47.32 -10.76
C GLY A 169 -29.53 -48.00 -9.49
N THR A 170 -30.42 -47.31 -8.77
CA THR A 170 -31.27 -47.93 -7.75
C THR A 170 -32.65 -48.05 -8.36
N GLN A 171 -32.87 -49.14 -9.11
CA GLN A 171 -34.20 -49.70 -9.16
C GLN A 171 -34.53 -50.17 -7.74
N ALA A 172 -35.41 -49.43 -7.07
CA ALA A 172 -36.17 -49.96 -5.96
C ALA A 172 -37.64 -49.62 -6.21
N SER A 173 -38.34 -50.67 -6.61
CA SER A 173 -39.75 -50.77 -6.97
C SER A 173 -40.67 -50.02 -6.02
N ALA A 174 -41.65 -49.34 -6.62
CA ALA A 174 -42.96 -49.19 -6.03
C ALA A 174 -43.61 -50.57 -5.89
N ALA A 175 -44.08 -50.89 -4.69
CA ALA A 175 -45.21 -51.77 -4.38
C ALA A 175 -45.66 -51.45 -2.94
#